data_AF-A0A420FDR1-F1
#
_entry.id   AF-A0A420FDR1-F1
#
_cell.length_a   1.000
_cell.length_b   1.000
_cell.length_c   1.000
_cell.angle_alpha   90.00
_cell.angle_beta   90.00
_cell.angle_gamma   90.00
#
_symmetry.space_group_name_H-M   'P 1'
#
loop_
_entity.id
_entity.type
_entity.pdbx_description
1 polymer ?
#
loop_
_entity_poly.entity_id
_entity_poly.type
_entity_poly.pdbx_seq_one_letter_code
_entity_poly.pdbx_strand_id
1 'polypeptide(L)'
;MRNLIFNIQKMFWFSMLLFLGACSKPISLTIAEPTDPVADTILASDYPYNLNVIYFVPNNITPNADYEQRLSKIMIEGQNFYKQWMNYWGFGETTFGLLKNAANTKIKIHTIHGPGNSSDYSTDAPIKALVDAYFQQNPQEKTSDHYLIITASNKKYDQGETDDHPIPYYGVGRWCYAVDYPGLKYENLGTPGLVGDKATIYIGGLLHEMGHGINLPHNGPSASQKNNPQFGMTLMGSGNYTYGKSPTFLSFYDAATLNNCQVFSKVNKTFYGAVTTTINSILAKVENNEIVVSGTYTSSVPAKHITFRNILDTDAAGYQSVTFTTLPSGNNSFSVRMPVSEFNVKGNMKYTLQIFFHHENGTNTWNNYAYKFVNDQPIVDFGDRDLLTRTGWSIVGVSSEQSGYAAANALDGNKNSYWHTSWSNATPHPHFIAVKTGANAVTAAGLAIDTRLDNTGNGGKIKDFKIEISNDGANWTQAYTGTMVINGRQYFTFDSPKTFQYFKITSFNDYEGKTFATLAEVNLY
;
A
#
# COMPACT_ATOMS: atom_id res chain seq x y z
N MET A 1 19.57 -51.58 14.44
CA MET A 1 20.51 -51.53 13.30
C MET A 1 20.48 -50.12 12.73
N ARG A 2 21.63 -49.40 12.78
CA ARG A 2 21.96 -48.04 12.25
C ARG A 2 21.18 -46.83 12.86
N ASN A 3 21.78 -45.68 13.19
CA ASN A 3 23.17 -45.17 13.17
C ASN A 3 23.33 -43.86 14.00
N LEU A 4 24.49 -43.74 14.66
CA LEU A 4 25.38 -42.60 15.04
C LEU A 4 24.87 -41.15 14.84
N ILE A 5 24.92 -40.18 15.78
CA ILE A 5 25.98 -39.57 16.66
C ILE A 5 27.24 -39.09 15.91
N PHE A 6 27.51 -37.77 15.88
CA PHE A 6 28.75 -37.16 16.42
C PHE A 6 28.71 -35.61 16.41
N ASN A 7 29.27 -35.05 17.48
CA ASN A 7 29.56 -33.65 17.79
C ASN A 7 31.11 -33.50 17.73
N ILE A 8 31.69 -32.32 17.46
CA ILE A 8 32.99 -31.86 18.02
C ILE A 8 33.37 -30.45 17.51
N GLN A 9 33.93 -29.68 18.45
CA GLN A 9 34.46 -28.32 18.39
C GLN A 9 35.89 -28.18 17.82
N LYS A 10 36.20 -26.91 17.44
CA LYS A 10 37.51 -26.19 17.39
C LYS A 10 38.49 -26.46 16.24
N MET A 11 38.80 -25.40 15.47
CA MET A 11 40.19 -24.92 15.28
C MET A 11 40.24 -23.55 14.56
N PHE A 12 40.94 -22.60 15.18
CA PHE A 12 41.41 -21.32 14.61
C PHE A 12 42.68 -21.59 13.79
N TRP A 13 42.79 -21.15 12.54
CA TRP A 13 44.09 -20.88 11.90
C TRP A 13 43.97 -19.69 10.94
N PHE A 14 44.96 -18.81 11.04
CA PHE A 14 45.18 -17.56 10.33
C PHE A 14 45.63 -17.86 8.89
N SER A 15 45.03 -17.25 7.86
CA SER A 15 45.71 -17.13 6.56
C SER A 15 45.46 -15.76 5.93
N MET A 16 46.59 -15.10 5.69
CA MET A 16 46.79 -13.83 5.03
C MET A 16 46.57 -14.04 3.53
N LEU A 17 45.59 -13.35 2.94
CA LEU A 17 45.33 -13.39 1.50
C LEU A 17 45.65 -12.04 0.88
N LEU A 18 46.57 -12.11 -0.08
CA LEU A 18 47.12 -11.04 -0.89
C LEU A 18 46.03 -10.20 -1.56
N PHE A 19 46.07 -8.88 -1.33
CA PHE A 19 45.40 -7.90 -2.18
C PHE A 19 46.19 -7.77 -3.49
N LEU A 20 45.69 -8.39 -4.55
CA LEU A 20 46.04 -8.01 -5.92
C LEU A 20 45.12 -6.85 -6.33
N GLY A 21 45.71 -5.66 -6.45
CA GLY A 21 45.05 -4.46 -6.93
C GLY A 21 44.61 -4.62 -8.38
N ALA A 22 43.30 -4.74 -8.59
CA ALA A 22 42.68 -4.42 -9.85
C ALA A 22 42.49 -2.89 -9.90
N CYS A 23 43.29 -2.22 -10.73
CA CYS A 23 43.10 -0.80 -11.04
C CYS A 23 41.70 -0.58 -11.63
N SER A 24 40.76 -0.10 -10.81
CA SER A 24 39.56 0.56 -11.30
C SER A 24 40.00 1.88 -11.95
N LYS A 25 39.88 1.99 -13.27
CA LYS A 25 40.04 3.27 -13.96
C LYS A 25 39.09 4.29 -13.32
N PRO A 26 39.56 5.50 -12.94
CA PRO A 26 38.64 6.55 -12.52
C PRO A 26 37.69 6.89 -13.66
N ILE A 27 36.39 6.92 -13.37
CA ILE A 27 35.37 7.43 -14.28
C ILE A 27 35.60 8.94 -14.39
N SER A 28 36.22 9.36 -15.49
CA SER A 28 36.42 10.77 -15.79
C SER A 28 35.12 11.31 -16.40
N LEU A 29 34.37 12.08 -15.61
CA LEU A 29 33.25 12.87 -16.12
C LEU A 29 33.83 14.10 -16.83
N THR A 30 33.60 14.23 -18.13
CA THR A 30 33.78 15.52 -18.83
C THR A 30 32.61 16.41 -18.45
N ILE A 31 32.86 17.33 -17.51
CA ILE A 31 31.93 18.40 -17.16
C ILE A 31 32.17 19.52 -18.18
N ALA A 32 31.20 19.77 -19.05
CA ALA A 32 31.21 20.99 -19.85
C ALA A 32 30.89 22.17 -18.92
N GLU A 33 31.76 23.18 -18.87
CA GLU A 33 31.43 24.45 -18.23
C GLU A 33 30.29 25.14 -19.01
N PRO A 34 29.28 25.72 -18.32
CA PRO A 34 28.22 26.44 -19.00
C PRO A 34 28.78 27.77 -19.55
N THR A 35 28.84 27.89 -20.86
CA THR A 35 28.99 29.19 -21.52
C THR A 35 27.61 29.68 -21.94
N ASP A 36 27.01 30.58 -21.16
CA ASP A 36 25.90 31.39 -21.64
C ASP A 36 25.98 32.83 -21.10
N PRO A 37 25.63 33.84 -21.93
CA PRO A 37 25.76 35.24 -21.58
C PRO A 37 24.69 35.70 -20.58
N VAL A 38 25.12 36.63 -19.73
CA VAL A 38 24.41 37.21 -18.59
C VAL A 38 23.11 37.92 -19.00
N ALA A 39 21.95 37.39 -18.57
CA ALA A 39 20.78 38.14 -18.08
C ALA A 39 19.58 37.23 -17.68
N ASP A 40 19.73 36.28 -16.74
CA ASP A 40 18.62 35.70 -15.92
C ASP A 40 19.11 34.72 -14.82
N THR A 41 20.24 34.99 -14.17
CA THR A 41 21.08 33.95 -13.54
C THR A 41 20.68 33.46 -12.13
N ILE A 42 19.66 34.03 -11.48
CA ILE A 42 19.24 33.56 -10.14
C ILE A 42 17.99 32.69 -10.26
N LEU A 43 18.18 31.37 -10.10
CA LEU A 43 17.09 30.42 -9.96
C LEU A 43 16.74 30.28 -8.48
N ALA A 44 15.48 30.46 -8.14
CA ALA A 44 14.97 30.42 -6.77
C ALA A 44 13.67 29.62 -6.67
N SER A 45 13.31 29.24 -5.45
CA SER A 45 12.05 28.58 -5.14
C SER A 45 11.51 29.06 -3.81
N ASP A 46 10.18 29.13 -3.71
CA ASP A 46 9.44 29.34 -2.46
C ASP A 46 9.16 28.01 -1.72
N TYR A 47 9.81 26.92 -2.14
CA TYR A 47 9.83 25.62 -1.47
C TYR A 47 11.24 25.27 -0.97
N PRO A 48 11.38 24.76 0.26
CA PRO A 48 12.65 24.25 0.77
C PRO A 48 13.14 23.00 0.03
N TYR A 49 12.24 22.25 -0.60
CA TYR A 49 12.55 21.07 -1.40
C TYR A 49 12.05 21.22 -2.82
N ASN A 50 12.87 20.85 -3.79
CA ASN A 50 12.53 20.98 -5.20
C ASN A 50 12.80 19.67 -5.93
N LEU A 51 11.95 19.34 -6.91
CA LEU A 51 12.17 18.19 -7.78
C LEU A 51 13.50 18.37 -8.52
N ASN A 52 14.40 17.41 -8.41
CA ASN A 52 15.63 17.44 -9.18
C ASN A 52 15.29 17.02 -10.61
N VAL A 53 15.33 17.95 -11.57
CA VAL A 53 15.06 17.66 -13.00
C VAL A 53 16.39 17.49 -13.73
N ILE A 54 16.60 16.30 -14.29
CA ILE A 54 17.83 15.91 -14.97
C ILE A 54 17.53 15.73 -16.46
N TYR A 55 18.34 16.33 -17.32
CA TYR A 55 18.39 16.01 -18.74
C TYR A 55 19.57 15.08 -19.00
N PHE A 56 19.28 13.81 -19.25
CA PHE A 56 20.31 12.79 -19.42
C PHE A 56 20.61 12.58 -20.91
N VAL A 57 21.88 12.69 -21.29
CA VAL A 57 22.32 12.66 -22.69
C VAL A 57 23.27 11.49 -22.91
N PRO A 58 22.82 10.40 -23.56
CA PRO A 58 23.72 9.33 -24.01
C PRO A 58 24.78 9.84 -24.99
N ASN A 59 25.95 9.20 -25.05
CA ASN A 59 27.10 9.66 -25.83
C ASN A 59 26.83 9.78 -27.35
N ASN A 60 25.96 8.93 -27.90
CA ASN A 60 25.57 8.94 -29.31
C ASN A 60 24.38 9.86 -29.62
N ILE A 61 23.93 10.68 -28.66
CA ILE A 61 22.77 11.56 -28.80
C ILE A 61 23.23 13.02 -28.69
N THR A 62 22.75 13.85 -29.61
CA THR A 62 22.91 15.30 -29.52
C THR A 62 21.76 15.85 -28.66
N PRO A 63 22.01 16.68 -27.64
CA PRO A 63 20.95 17.36 -26.90
C PRO A 63 20.01 18.13 -27.85
N ASN A 64 18.70 18.02 -27.64
CA ASN A 64 17.74 18.75 -28.47
C ASN A 64 17.87 20.26 -28.18
N ALA A 65 18.14 21.08 -29.20
CA ALA A 65 18.62 22.46 -29.01
C ALA A 65 17.74 23.37 -28.13
N ASP A 66 16.43 23.15 -28.09
CA ASP A 66 15.44 23.92 -27.34
C ASP A 66 14.88 23.19 -26.10
N TYR A 67 15.56 22.12 -25.63
CA TYR A 67 15.07 21.29 -24.51
C TYR A 67 14.80 22.11 -23.25
N GLU A 68 15.65 23.09 -22.92
CA GLU A 68 15.46 23.90 -21.71
C GLU A 68 14.14 24.67 -21.75
N GLN A 69 13.81 25.27 -22.90
CA GLN A 69 12.57 26.02 -23.08
C GLN A 69 11.37 25.08 -23.06
N ARG A 70 11.41 23.99 -23.85
CA ARG A 70 10.28 23.06 -23.97
C ARG A 70 9.98 22.35 -22.66
N LEU A 71 10.99 21.82 -22.00
CA LEU A 71 10.84 21.10 -20.74
C LEU A 71 10.46 22.06 -19.60
N SER A 72 11.02 23.28 -19.55
CA SER A 72 10.56 24.28 -18.58
C SER A 72 9.08 24.56 -18.72
N LYS A 73 8.59 24.77 -19.95
CA LYS A 73 7.16 24.98 -20.22
C LYS A 73 6.31 23.79 -19.77
N ILE A 74 6.69 22.57 -20.14
CA ILE A 74 5.99 21.34 -19.73
C ILE A 74 5.89 21.25 -18.20
N MET A 75 6.99 21.47 -17.49
CA MET A 75 7.04 21.34 -16.03
C MET A 75 6.27 22.45 -15.30
N ILE A 76 6.32 23.68 -15.81
CA ILE A 76 5.55 24.81 -15.25
C ILE A 76 4.05 24.60 -15.44
N GLU A 77 3.62 24.10 -16.60
CA GLU A 77 2.21 23.75 -16.80
C GLU A 77 1.80 22.52 -16.00
N GLY A 78 2.72 21.56 -15.82
CA GLY A 78 2.57 20.48 -14.84
C GLY A 78 2.34 21.02 -13.42
N GLN A 79 3.12 22.01 -12.96
CA GLN A 79 2.89 22.65 -11.66
C GLN A 79 1.47 23.23 -11.55
N ASN A 80 0.96 23.85 -12.62
CA ASN A 80 -0.39 24.41 -12.66
C ASN A 80 -1.46 23.31 -12.58
N PHE A 81 -1.30 22.21 -13.33
CA PHE A 81 -2.20 21.07 -13.28
C PHE A 81 -2.29 20.47 -11.87
N TYR A 82 -1.14 20.19 -11.23
CA TYR A 82 -1.10 19.66 -9.87
C TYR A 82 -1.74 20.64 -8.87
N LYS A 83 -1.38 21.92 -8.95
CA LYS A 83 -1.94 23.00 -8.10
C LYS A 83 -3.46 23.12 -8.21
N GLN A 84 -3.99 23.05 -9.43
CA GLN A 84 -5.43 23.12 -9.67
C GLN A 84 -6.17 22.04 -8.88
N TRP A 85 -5.71 20.79 -8.96
CA TRP A 85 -6.40 19.67 -8.31
C TRP A 85 -6.12 19.60 -6.81
N MET A 86 -4.94 20.00 -6.33
CA MET A 86 -4.70 20.21 -4.90
C MET A 86 -5.70 21.23 -4.32
N ASN A 87 -5.88 22.36 -5.01
CA ASN A 87 -6.84 23.39 -4.58
C ASN A 87 -8.29 22.89 -4.66
N TYR A 88 -8.65 22.20 -5.74
CA TYR A 88 -9.99 21.62 -5.92
C TYR A 88 -10.40 20.71 -4.76
N TRP A 89 -9.47 19.88 -4.27
CA TRP A 89 -9.71 18.97 -3.15
C TRP A 89 -9.54 19.60 -1.76
N GLY A 90 -9.30 20.92 -1.68
CA GLY A 90 -9.21 21.65 -0.42
C GLY A 90 -7.86 21.61 0.27
N PHE A 91 -6.80 21.18 -0.44
CA PHE A 91 -5.42 21.21 0.07
C PHE A 91 -4.69 22.55 -0.20
N GLY A 92 -5.41 23.52 -0.78
CA GLY A 92 -4.89 24.84 -1.14
C GLY A 92 -4.04 24.82 -2.41
N GLU A 93 -3.51 25.99 -2.78
CA GLU A 93 -2.75 26.21 -4.03
C GLU A 93 -1.30 25.68 -3.96
N THR A 94 -1.11 24.47 -3.44
CA THR A 94 0.19 23.80 -3.31
C THR A 94 0.54 22.99 -4.55
N THR A 95 1.83 22.87 -4.86
CA THR A 95 2.36 22.06 -5.98
C THR A 95 3.76 21.58 -5.65
N PHE A 96 4.37 20.76 -6.51
CA PHE A 96 5.76 20.34 -6.32
C PHE A 96 6.72 21.52 -6.54
N GLY A 97 7.76 21.63 -5.72
CA GLY A 97 8.78 22.68 -5.82
C GLY A 97 9.64 22.53 -7.06
N LEU A 98 9.98 23.66 -7.69
CA LEU A 98 10.96 23.78 -8.75
C LEU A 98 11.80 25.03 -8.50
N LEU A 99 13.11 24.96 -8.75
CA LEU A 99 13.96 26.14 -8.87
C LEU A 99 13.70 26.81 -10.22
N LYS A 100 13.37 28.10 -10.23
CA LYS A 100 12.91 28.82 -11.42
C LYS A 100 13.49 30.23 -11.50
N ASN A 101 13.56 30.79 -12.70
CA ASN A 101 13.89 32.19 -12.87
C ASN A 101 12.74 33.10 -12.39
N ALA A 102 13.02 34.38 -12.16
CA ALA A 102 12.04 35.33 -11.66
C ALA A 102 10.82 35.49 -12.58
N ALA A 103 11.01 35.35 -13.90
CA ALA A 103 9.93 35.43 -14.89
C ALA A 103 9.04 34.17 -14.92
N ASN A 104 9.40 33.10 -14.20
CA ASN A 104 8.69 31.81 -14.22
C ASN A 104 8.55 31.24 -15.65
N THR A 105 9.63 31.29 -16.41
CA THR A 105 9.73 30.78 -17.80
C THR A 105 10.81 29.73 -17.98
N LYS A 106 11.77 29.64 -17.05
CA LYS A 106 12.86 28.66 -17.04
C LYS A 106 12.94 27.98 -15.68
N ILE A 107 13.20 26.68 -15.69
CA ILE A 107 13.46 25.88 -14.49
C ILE A 107 14.94 25.47 -14.45
N LYS A 108 15.46 25.10 -13.28
CA LYS A 108 16.76 24.42 -13.18
C LYS A 108 16.66 23.04 -13.81
N ILE A 109 17.52 22.76 -14.77
CA ILE A 109 17.70 21.43 -15.36
C ILE A 109 19.19 21.06 -15.22
N HIS A 110 19.48 19.89 -14.67
CA HIS A 110 20.84 19.37 -14.57
C HIS A 110 21.14 18.52 -15.80
N THR A 111 22.00 19.01 -16.70
CA THR A 111 22.39 18.26 -17.89
C THR A 111 23.56 17.34 -17.57
N ILE A 112 23.35 16.03 -17.74
CA ILE A 112 24.33 14.99 -17.41
C ILE A 112 24.61 14.16 -18.66
N HIS A 113 25.86 14.12 -19.09
CA HIS A 113 26.32 13.33 -20.22
C HIS A 113 26.77 11.93 -19.75
N GLY A 114 26.15 10.91 -20.31
CA GLY A 114 26.54 9.53 -20.09
C GLY A 114 27.69 9.11 -21.01
N PRO A 115 28.69 8.34 -20.52
CA PRO A 115 29.85 7.93 -21.33
C PRO A 115 29.55 6.83 -22.38
N GLY A 116 28.52 6.02 -22.15
CA GLY A 116 28.01 5.00 -23.08
C GLY A 116 26.94 5.53 -24.04
N ASN A 117 26.53 4.68 -24.99
CA ASN A 117 25.47 4.96 -25.96
C ASN A 117 24.08 4.64 -25.38
N SER A 118 23.00 5.04 -26.06
CA SER A 118 21.62 4.83 -25.60
C SER A 118 21.31 3.38 -25.20
N SER A 119 21.87 2.39 -25.89
CA SER A 119 21.71 0.96 -25.57
C SER A 119 22.25 0.56 -24.21
N ASP A 120 23.25 1.27 -23.70
CA ASP A 120 23.89 1.02 -22.40
C ASP A 120 23.00 1.49 -21.24
N TYR A 121 21.92 2.23 -21.54
CA TYR A 121 20.98 2.80 -20.58
C TYR A 121 19.57 2.26 -20.75
N SER A 122 19.43 1.01 -21.18
CA SER A 122 18.13 0.34 -21.31
C SER A 122 17.45 -0.02 -19.98
N THR A 123 18.15 0.20 -18.86
CA THR A 123 17.64 0.06 -17.50
C THR A 123 17.96 1.31 -16.69
N ASP A 124 17.29 1.50 -15.57
CA ASP A 124 17.45 2.68 -14.72
C ASP A 124 18.79 2.70 -13.95
N ALA A 125 19.34 1.54 -13.60
CA ALA A 125 20.49 1.44 -12.71
C ALA A 125 21.76 2.18 -13.20
N PRO A 126 22.17 2.09 -14.50
CA PRO A 126 23.33 2.83 -14.99
C PRO A 126 23.13 4.35 -14.97
N ILE A 127 21.93 4.83 -15.32
CA ILE A 127 21.60 6.27 -15.26
C ILE A 127 21.62 6.74 -13.81
N LYS A 128 20.97 5.98 -12.92
CA LYS A 128 20.92 6.28 -11.48
C LYS A 128 22.31 6.44 -10.88
N ALA A 129 23.25 5.54 -11.20
CA ALA A 129 24.62 5.61 -10.71
C ALA A 129 25.35 6.91 -11.13
N LEU A 130 25.14 7.37 -12.37
CA LEU A 130 25.73 8.61 -12.87
C LEU A 130 25.11 9.86 -12.21
N VAL A 131 23.79 9.86 -12.02
CA VAL A 131 23.07 10.95 -11.34
C VAL A 131 23.49 11.03 -9.86
N ASP A 132 23.59 9.88 -9.17
CA ASP A 132 24.08 9.84 -7.79
C ASP A 132 25.51 10.37 -7.69
N ALA A 133 26.41 9.99 -8.61
CA ALA A 133 27.78 10.50 -8.65
C ALA A 133 27.83 12.02 -8.90
N TYR A 134 26.99 12.55 -9.78
CA TYR A 134 26.86 13.98 -10.03
C TYR A 134 26.48 14.75 -8.76
N PHE A 135 25.43 14.31 -8.05
CA PHE A 135 25.00 14.97 -6.82
C PHE A 135 25.93 14.73 -5.63
N GLN A 136 26.71 13.65 -5.62
CA GLN A 136 27.78 13.46 -4.64
C GLN A 136 28.91 14.50 -4.82
N GLN A 137 29.23 14.85 -6.07
CA GLN A 137 30.22 15.88 -6.39
C GLN A 137 29.65 17.30 -6.24
N ASN A 138 28.33 17.45 -6.35
CA ASN A 138 27.62 18.73 -6.29
C ASN A 138 26.48 18.69 -5.25
N PRO A 139 26.78 18.45 -3.96
CA PRO A 139 25.75 18.24 -2.93
C PRO A 139 24.82 19.44 -2.75
N GLN A 140 25.30 20.66 -3.01
CA GLN A 140 24.51 21.89 -2.97
C GLN A 140 23.42 21.97 -4.05
N GLU A 141 23.57 21.22 -5.14
CA GLU A 141 22.60 21.20 -6.25
C GLU A 141 21.43 20.24 -5.96
N LYS A 142 21.60 19.28 -5.04
CA LYS A 142 20.55 18.32 -4.66
C LYS A 142 19.59 18.98 -3.68
N THR A 143 18.34 19.17 -4.10
CA THR A 143 17.35 19.92 -3.31
C THR A 143 16.21 19.07 -2.76
N SER A 144 16.11 17.80 -3.13
CA SER A 144 15.17 16.83 -2.55
C SER A 144 15.64 15.39 -2.78
N ASP A 145 14.86 14.42 -2.31
CA ASP A 145 15.04 12.99 -2.59
C ASP A 145 14.21 12.50 -3.78
N HIS A 146 13.69 13.42 -4.61
CA HIS A 146 12.89 13.13 -5.79
C HIS A 146 13.60 13.52 -7.08
N TYR A 147 13.57 12.64 -8.08
CA TYR A 147 14.31 12.81 -9.33
C TYR A 147 13.40 12.55 -10.53
N LEU A 148 13.39 13.51 -11.46
CA LEU A 148 12.83 13.35 -12.79
C LEU A 148 13.97 13.30 -13.80
N ILE A 149 14.15 12.13 -14.41
CA ILE A 149 15.16 11.88 -15.42
C ILE A 149 14.50 11.93 -16.79
N ILE A 150 14.89 12.89 -17.61
CA ILE A 150 14.39 13.04 -18.97
C ILE A 150 15.54 12.69 -19.91
N THR A 151 15.47 11.52 -20.53
CA THR A 151 16.53 11.03 -21.41
C THR A 151 16.34 11.60 -22.82
N ALA A 152 17.40 12.21 -23.36
CA ALA A 152 17.40 12.75 -24.70
C ALA A 152 17.28 11.63 -25.74
N SER A 153 16.37 11.82 -26.70
CA SER A 153 16.27 11.03 -27.93
C SER A 153 16.27 11.98 -29.13
N ASN A 154 16.94 11.58 -30.21
CA ASN A 154 16.86 12.28 -31.49
C ASN A 154 15.82 11.67 -32.44
N LYS A 155 15.05 10.67 -31.97
CA LYS A 155 13.95 10.05 -32.72
C LYS A 155 12.85 11.06 -32.98
N LYS A 156 12.15 10.92 -34.11
CA LYS A 156 11.03 11.79 -34.51
C LYS A 156 9.71 11.04 -34.41
N TYR A 157 9.32 10.69 -33.19
CA TYR A 157 8.12 9.89 -32.92
C TYR A 157 6.83 10.54 -33.44
N ASP A 158 6.78 11.88 -33.47
CA ASP A 158 5.70 12.69 -34.04
C ASP A 158 5.68 12.72 -35.58
N GLN A 159 6.70 12.15 -36.23
CA GLN A 159 6.84 12.04 -37.70
C GLN A 159 6.80 10.59 -38.18
N GLY A 160 6.38 9.65 -37.33
CA GLY A 160 6.13 8.26 -37.70
C GLY A 160 7.30 7.32 -37.47
N GLU A 161 8.39 7.77 -36.84
CA GLU A 161 9.44 6.86 -36.39
C GLU A 161 8.92 5.89 -35.31
N THR A 162 9.44 4.66 -35.33
CA THR A 162 9.02 3.58 -34.44
C THR A 162 9.26 3.91 -32.98
N ASP A 163 8.28 3.56 -32.15
CA ASP A 163 8.29 3.76 -30.71
C ASP A 163 8.98 2.59 -29.99
N ASP A 164 10.29 2.47 -30.18
CA ASP A 164 11.09 1.33 -29.69
C ASP A 164 11.59 1.47 -28.25
N HIS A 165 11.30 2.61 -27.58
CA HIS A 165 11.62 2.94 -26.18
C HIS A 165 12.82 2.17 -25.58
N PRO A 166 14.04 2.30 -26.13
CA PRO A 166 15.21 1.57 -25.63
C PRO A 166 15.75 2.13 -24.31
N ILE A 167 15.02 3.05 -23.68
CA ILE A 167 15.39 3.84 -22.50
C ILE A 167 14.23 3.82 -21.49
N PRO A 168 14.52 3.79 -20.17
CA PRO A 168 13.52 3.72 -19.12
C PRO A 168 12.39 4.74 -19.26
N TYR A 169 11.15 4.25 -19.11
CA TYR A 169 9.94 5.05 -19.07
C TYR A 169 9.00 4.49 -18.00
N TYR A 170 9.32 4.78 -16.74
CA TYR A 170 8.58 4.31 -15.57
C TYR A 170 8.97 5.09 -14.32
N GLY A 171 8.12 5.08 -13.30
CA GLY A 171 8.46 5.46 -11.93
C GLY A 171 8.93 4.29 -11.06
N VAL A 172 9.96 4.50 -10.25
CA VAL A 172 10.45 3.53 -9.26
C VAL A 172 10.96 4.24 -7.99
N GLY A 173 10.33 3.94 -6.86
CA GLY A 173 10.62 4.66 -5.61
C GLY A 173 10.35 6.16 -5.77
N ARG A 174 11.37 6.99 -5.52
CA ARG A 174 11.31 8.45 -5.73
C ARG A 174 12.03 8.92 -7.01
N TRP A 175 12.23 7.99 -7.95
CA TRP A 175 12.81 8.25 -9.26
C TRP A 175 11.74 8.05 -10.32
N CYS A 176 11.78 8.87 -11.36
CA CYS A 176 10.95 8.69 -12.54
C CYS A 176 11.77 8.96 -13.79
N TYR A 177 11.48 8.18 -14.82
CA TYR A 177 12.20 8.20 -16.08
C TYR A 177 11.21 8.50 -17.21
N ALA A 178 11.57 9.47 -18.03
CA ALA A 178 10.81 9.92 -19.18
C ALA A 178 11.77 10.19 -20.35
N VAL A 179 11.21 10.54 -21.50
CA VAL A 179 11.95 10.75 -22.74
C VAL A 179 11.63 12.11 -23.33
N ASP A 180 12.65 12.79 -23.82
CA ASP A 180 12.53 13.96 -24.68
C ASP A 180 12.82 13.60 -26.13
N TYR A 181 12.07 14.19 -27.06
CA TYR A 181 12.34 14.13 -28.49
C TYR A 181 12.18 15.54 -29.12
N PRO A 182 12.76 15.83 -30.30
CA PRO A 182 12.82 17.19 -30.84
C PRO A 182 11.45 17.90 -30.98
N GLY A 183 10.38 17.13 -31.24
CA GLY A 183 9.02 17.63 -31.39
C GLY A 183 8.18 17.66 -30.11
N LEU A 184 8.73 17.32 -28.94
CA LEU A 184 7.98 17.27 -27.68
C LEU A 184 7.74 18.69 -27.13
N LYS A 185 6.65 19.31 -27.56
CA LYS A 185 6.25 20.68 -27.21
C LYS A 185 4.90 20.69 -26.50
N TYR A 186 4.78 21.50 -25.45
CA TYR A 186 3.51 21.64 -24.72
C TYR A 186 2.40 22.15 -25.64
N GLU A 187 2.75 23.04 -26.56
CA GLU A 187 1.85 23.66 -27.54
C GLU A 187 1.25 22.65 -28.53
N ASN A 188 1.85 21.47 -28.65
CA ASN A 188 1.33 20.41 -29.52
C ASN A 188 0.16 19.65 -28.90
N LEU A 189 -0.11 19.79 -27.60
CA LEU A 189 -1.27 19.17 -26.96
C LEU A 189 -2.57 19.62 -27.62
N GLY A 190 -3.47 18.67 -27.89
CA GLY A 190 -4.75 18.92 -28.55
C GLY A 190 -4.67 19.13 -30.07
N THR A 191 -3.47 19.16 -30.67
CA THR A 191 -3.34 19.24 -32.13
C THR A 191 -3.80 17.92 -32.80
N PRO A 192 -4.46 17.95 -33.97
CA PRO A 192 -4.89 16.73 -34.65
C PRO A 192 -3.73 15.86 -35.14
N GLY A 193 -3.94 14.55 -35.13
CA GLY A 193 -3.01 13.57 -35.71
C GLY A 193 -1.79 13.29 -34.83
N LEU A 194 -0.74 12.73 -35.46
CA LEU A 194 0.38 12.12 -34.76
C LEU A 194 1.14 13.10 -33.84
N VAL A 195 1.20 14.38 -34.20
CA VAL A 195 1.87 15.43 -33.41
C VAL A 195 1.22 15.58 -32.04
N GLY A 196 -0.10 15.75 -31.97
CA GLY A 196 -0.81 15.91 -30.71
C GLY A 196 -1.04 14.60 -29.97
N ASP A 197 -1.18 13.49 -30.68
CA ASP A 197 -1.23 12.15 -30.07
C ASP A 197 0.09 11.83 -29.35
N LYS A 198 1.24 12.13 -29.96
CA LYS A 198 2.56 11.93 -29.32
C LYS A 198 2.81 12.94 -28.21
N ALA A 199 2.40 14.20 -28.35
CA ALA A 199 2.45 15.16 -27.25
C ALA A 199 1.65 14.66 -26.04
N THR A 200 0.45 14.11 -26.26
CA THR A 200 -0.39 13.53 -25.20
C THR A 200 0.33 12.37 -24.51
N ILE A 201 0.81 11.39 -25.28
CA ILE A 201 1.46 10.18 -24.76
C ILE A 201 2.72 10.53 -23.94
N TYR A 202 3.57 11.40 -24.47
CA TYR A 202 4.88 11.68 -23.89
C TYR A 202 4.83 12.73 -22.79
N ILE A 203 4.02 13.78 -22.91
CA ILE A 203 3.84 14.77 -21.81
C ILE A 203 2.96 14.17 -20.72
N GLY A 204 1.84 13.55 -21.09
CA GLY A 204 0.96 12.87 -20.14
C GLY A 204 1.66 11.73 -19.42
N GLY A 205 2.45 10.93 -20.14
CA GLY A 205 3.26 9.88 -19.54
C GLY A 205 4.39 10.43 -18.66
N LEU A 206 5.09 11.51 -19.06
CA LEU A 206 6.06 12.17 -18.18
C LEU A 206 5.41 12.58 -16.86
N LEU A 207 4.22 13.19 -16.90
CA LEU A 207 3.51 13.60 -15.68
C LEU A 207 2.99 12.42 -14.85
N HIS A 208 2.61 11.32 -15.50
CA HIS A 208 2.20 10.06 -14.85
C HIS A 208 3.39 9.39 -14.14
N GLU A 209 4.51 9.18 -14.84
CA GLU A 209 5.71 8.60 -14.25
C GLU A 209 6.29 9.49 -13.17
N MET A 210 6.25 10.81 -13.36
CA MET A 210 6.56 11.77 -12.30
C MET A 210 5.66 11.58 -11.09
N GLY A 211 4.35 11.36 -11.30
CA GLY A 211 3.39 11.01 -10.26
C GLY A 211 3.88 9.86 -9.38
N HIS A 212 4.34 8.76 -10.00
CA HIS A 212 4.98 7.66 -9.26
C HIS A 212 6.23 8.11 -8.50
N GLY A 213 7.12 8.87 -9.15
CA GLY A 213 8.32 9.44 -8.54
C GLY A 213 8.05 10.39 -7.36
N ILE A 214 6.82 10.91 -7.22
CA ILE A 214 6.35 11.72 -6.08
C ILE A 214 5.33 10.97 -5.21
N ASN A 215 5.45 9.64 -5.19
CA ASN A 215 4.77 8.67 -4.33
C ASN A 215 3.33 8.30 -4.71
N LEU A 216 2.81 8.71 -5.88
CA LEU A 216 1.44 8.38 -6.28
C LEU A 216 1.32 6.95 -6.82
N PRO A 217 0.44 6.11 -6.26
CA PRO A 217 0.09 4.82 -6.87
C PRO A 217 -1.02 4.98 -7.91
N HIS A 218 -1.21 3.97 -8.76
CA HIS A 218 -2.30 3.99 -9.74
C HIS A 218 -3.68 4.14 -9.07
N ASN A 219 -4.61 4.80 -9.73
CA ASN A 219 -6.02 4.81 -9.35
C ASN A 219 -6.89 5.24 -10.51
N GLY A 220 -8.16 4.84 -10.51
CA GLY A 220 -9.13 5.16 -11.54
C GLY A 220 -10.24 6.08 -11.03
N PRO A 221 -10.98 6.75 -11.93
CA PRO A 221 -12.15 7.52 -11.55
C PRO A 221 -13.25 6.60 -11.02
N SER A 222 -13.99 7.05 -10.01
CA SER A 222 -15.22 6.40 -9.58
C SER A 222 -16.32 6.51 -10.65
N ALA A 223 -17.41 5.74 -10.49
CA ALA A 223 -18.52 5.79 -11.44
C ALA A 223 -19.16 7.19 -11.55
N SER A 224 -19.32 7.91 -10.42
CA SER A 224 -19.86 9.28 -10.45
C SER A 224 -18.90 10.26 -11.13
N GLN A 225 -17.58 10.11 -10.92
CA GLN A 225 -16.57 10.92 -11.60
C GLN A 225 -16.59 10.68 -13.12
N LYS A 226 -16.69 9.43 -13.59
CA LYS A 226 -16.81 9.14 -15.03
C LYS A 226 -18.02 9.80 -15.70
N ASN A 227 -19.11 9.97 -14.95
CA ASN A 227 -20.36 10.54 -15.45
C ASN A 227 -20.43 12.06 -15.31
N ASN A 228 -19.42 12.71 -14.73
CA ASN A 228 -19.39 14.14 -14.56
C ASN A 228 -18.38 14.76 -15.55
N PRO A 229 -18.82 15.65 -16.46
CA PRO A 229 -17.96 16.21 -17.51
C PRO A 229 -16.82 17.09 -17.00
N GLN A 230 -16.86 17.53 -15.73
CA GLN A 230 -15.75 18.20 -15.08
C GLN A 230 -14.56 17.25 -14.85
N PHE A 231 -14.85 15.96 -14.70
CA PHE A 231 -13.88 14.91 -14.50
C PHE A 231 -13.73 14.09 -15.78
N GLY A 232 -12.66 13.30 -15.85
CA GLY A 232 -12.44 12.37 -16.94
C GLY A 232 -11.61 11.21 -16.45
N MET A 233 -10.40 11.05 -16.99
CA MET A 233 -9.48 10.02 -16.52
C MET A 233 -8.56 10.58 -15.42
N THR A 234 -8.32 9.82 -14.37
CA THR A 234 -7.30 10.16 -13.37
C THR A 234 -5.92 10.12 -14.03
N LEU A 235 -5.00 11.03 -13.67
CA LEU A 235 -3.64 11.04 -14.22
C LEU A 235 -2.99 9.68 -14.00
N MET A 236 -3.11 9.15 -12.78
CA MET A 236 -2.58 7.86 -12.34
C MET A 236 -3.43 6.65 -12.76
N GLY A 237 -4.50 6.85 -13.53
CA GLY A 237 -5.19 5.80 -14.26
C GLY A 237 -4.58 5.67 -15.64
N SER A 238 -5.39 5.80 -16.68
CA SER A 238 -4.91 5.92 -18.07
C SER A 238 -4.70 7.38 -18.50
N GLY A 239 -4.38 8.25 -17.53
CA GLY A 239 -4.34 9.69 -17.73
C GLY A 239 -3.24 10.13 -18.70
N ASN A 240 -2.16 9.35 -18.78
CA ASN A 240 -1.09 9.49 -19.76
C ASN A 240 -1.58 9.47 -21.23
N TYR A 241 -2.74 8.88 -21.52
CA TYR A 241 -3.35 8.87 -22.85
C TYR A 241 -4.45 9.93 -23.05
N THR A 242 -4.72 10.74 -22.03
CA THR A 242 -5.81 11.72 -22.04
C THR A 242 -5.34 13.15 -21.79
N TYR A 243 -4.19 13.34 -21.12
CA TYR A 243 -3.69 14.66 -20.75
C TYR A 243 -3.53 15.58 -21.97
N GLY A 244 -4.23 16.72 -21.96
CA GLY A 244 -4.24 17.67 -23.07
C GLY A 244 -5.05 17.24 -24.30
N LYS A 245 -5.73 16.09 -24.25
CA LYS A 245 -6.63 15.57 -25.29
C LYS A 245 -8.09 15.48 -24.85
N SER A 246 -8.32 15.07 -23.60
CA SER A 246 -9.63 15.03 -22.95
C SER A 246 -9.47 15.34 -21.45
N PRO A 247 -10.56 15.53 -20.67
CA PRO A 247 -10.43 15.84 -19.26
C PRO A 247 -9.58 14.81 -18.50
N THR A 248 -8.54 15.32 -17.82
CA THR A 248 -7.65 14.54 -16.95
C THR A 248 -7.59 15.22 -15.59
N PHE A 249 -7.52 14.45 -14.51
CA PHE A 249 -7.51 15.00 -13.16
C PHE A 249 -6.65 14.22 -12.17
N LEU A 250 -6.29 14.82 -11.04
CA LEU A 250 -5.79 14.09 -9.87
C LEU A 250 -6.96 13.77 -8.95
N SER A 251 -7.03 12.54 -8.44
CA SER A 251 -8.04 12.15 -7.46
C SER A 251 -7.79 12.78 -6.08
N PHE A 252 -8.77 12.70 -5.19
CA PHE A 252 -8.56 13.09 -3.78
C PHE A 252 -7.45 12.24 -3.14
N TYR A 253 -7.35 10.95 -3.51
CA TYR A 253 -6.29 10.06 -3.04
C TYR A 253 -4.90 10.54 -3.46
N ASP A 254 -4.77 11.02 -4.71
CA ASP A 254 -3.51 11.61 -5.18
C ASP A 254 -3.18 12.85 -4.34
N ALA A 255 -4.15 13.78 -4.17
CA ALA A 255 -3.94 14.99 -3.39
C ALA A 255 -3.57 14.71 -1.92
N ALA A 256 -4.22 13.74 -1.29
CA ALA A 256 -3.92 13.31 0.08
C ALA A 256 -2.48 12.74 0.23
N THR A 257 -2.00 12.04 -0.80
CA THR A 257 -0.63 11.53 -0.86
C THR A 257 0.36 12.69 -1.02
N LEU A 258 0.11 13.59 -1.96
CA LEU A 258 0.98 14.73 -2.28
C LEU A 258 1.07 15.71 -1.12
N ASN A 259 0.00 15.88 -0.34
CA ASN A 259 0.00 16.74 0.85
C ASN A 259 1.10 16.39 1.87
N ASN A 260 1.58 15.15 1.87
CA ASN A 260 2.68 14.71 2.73
C ASN A 260 3.99 14.48 1.97
N CYS A 261 4.05 14.77 0.68
CA CYS A 261 5.23 14.59 -0.16
C CYS A 261 6.27 15.71 0.09
N GLN A 262 7.55 15.35 0.16
CA GLN A 262 8.66 16.27 0.47
C GLN A 262 8.67 17.48 -0.48
N VAL A 263 8.52 17.27 -1.78
CA VAL A 263 8.54 18.36 -2.77
C VAL A 263 7.29 19.24 -2.74
N PHE A 264 6.22 18.88 -2.02
CA PHE A 264 5.05 19.75 -1.81
C PHE A 264 5.13 20.52 -0.49
N SER A 265 6.12 20.23 0.36
CA SER A 265 6.22 20.83 1.69
C SER A 265 6.72 22.26 1.63
N LYS A 266 6.00 23.17 2.30
CA LYS A 266 6.45 24.55 2.57
C LYS A 266 7.35 24.68 3.80
N VAL A 267 7.57 23.58 4.53
CA VAL A 267 8.35 23.57 5.76
C VAL A 267 9.48 22.57 5.65
N ASN A 268 10.67 22.96 6.13
CA ASN A 268 11.83 22.08 6.25
C ASN A 268 11.62 21.12 7.45
N LYS A 269 11.63 19.81 7.20
CA LYS A 269 11.50 18.75 8.21
C LYS A 269 12.07 17.43 7.68
N THR A 270 12.26 16.45 8.56
CA THR A 270 12.67 15.11 8.13
C THR A 270 11.52 14.38 7.44
N PHE A 271 11.79 13.85 6.24
CA PHE A 271 10.86 13.02 5.47
C PHE A 271 11.33 11.56 5.43
N TYR A 272 10.38 10.67 5.13
CA TYR A 272 10.62 9.30 4.72
C TYR A 272 11.37 8.41 5.73
N GLY A 273 11.25 8.75 7.02
CA GLY A 273 11.64 7.86 8.10
C GLY A 273 10.75 6.60 8.14
N ALA A 274 11.29 5.51 8.69
CA ALA A 274 10.54 4.26 8.86
C ALA A 274 9.28 4.49 9.70
N VAL A 275 8.17 3.86 9.29
CA VAL A 275 6.89 3.90 10.01
C VAL A 275 6.41 2.47 10.25
N THR A 276 5.96 2.23 11.48
CA THR A 276 5.24 1.04 11.87
C THR A 276 3.78 1.40 12.08
N THR A 277 2.88 0.66 11.45
CA THR A 277 1.43 0.83 11.59
C THR A 277 0.79 -0.53 11.78
N THR A 278 -0.12 -0.64 12.75
CA THR A 278 -0.86 -1.87 13.06
C THR A 278 -2.32 -1.54 13.20
N ILE A 279 -3.17 -2.24 12.45
CA ILE A 279 -4.62 -2.21 12.67
C ILE A 279 -4.91 -3.09 13.88
N ASN A 280 -5.40 -2.49 14.97
CA ASN A 280 -5.66 -3.17 16.23
C ASN A 280 -7.02 -3.88 16.21
N SER A 281 -8.01 -3.27 15.55
CA SER A 281 -9.35 -3.81 15.32
C SER A 281 -9.90 -3.30 14.00
N ILE A 282 -10.73 -4.10 13.34
CA ILE A 282 -11.34 -3.71 12.06
C ILE A 282 -12.69 -4.38 11.90
N LEU A 283 -13.78 -3.63 11.88
CA LEU A 283 -15.10 -4.13 11.50
C LEU A 283 -15.34 -3.82 10.01
N ALA A 284 -15.73 -4.83 9.25
CA ALA A 284 -16.10 -4.67 7.85
C ALA A 284 -17.44 -5.37 7.58
N LYS A 285 -18.41 -4.63 7.03
CA LYS A 285 -19.76 -5.14 6.75
C LYS A 285 -20.35 -4.50 5.51
N VAL A 286 -21.44 -5.09 5.03
CA VAL A 286 -22.29 -4.49 3.99
C VAL A 286 -23.59 -4.05 4.63
N GLU A 287 -23.95 -2.79 4.47
CA GLU A 287 -25.16 -2.20 5.04
C GLU A 287 -25.67 -1.12 4.09
N ASN A 288 -26.98 -1.10 3.81
CA ASN A 288 -27.62 -0.10 2.94
C ASN A 288 -26.95 0.06 1.55
N ASN A 289 -26.49 -1.05 0.94
CA ASN A 289 -25.78 -1.05 -0.35
C ASN A 289 -24.44 -0.29 -0.33
N GLU A 290 -23.79 -0.27 0.83
CA GLU A 290 -22.46 0.30 1.02
C GLU A 290 -21.56 -0.73 1.71
N ILE A 291 -20.28 -0.73 1.34
CA ILE A 291 -19.25 -1.41 2.14
C ILE A 291 -18.84 -0.43 3.25
N VAL A 292 -19.05 -0.82 4.49
CA VAL A 292 -18.72 -0.02 5.68
C VAL A 292 -17.52 -0.65 6.36
N VAL A 293 -16.45 0.13 6.52
CA VAL A 293 -15.22 -0.32 7.18
C VAL A 293 -14.86 0.67 8.27
N SER A 294 -14.64 0.16 9.48
CA SER A 294 -14.22 0.96 10.64
C SER A 294 -13.21 0.21 11.47
N GLY A 295 -12.47 0.90 12.32
CA GLY A 295 -11.45 0.25 13.13
C GLY A 295 -10.60 1.20 13.94
N THR A 296 -9.62 0.63 14.62
CA THR A 296 -8.59 1.37 15.35
C THR A 296 -7.21 0.92 14.92
N TYR A 297 -6.23 1.80 15.07
CA TYR A 297 -4.86 1.52 14.69
C TYR A 297 -3.86 2.15 15.65
N THR A 298 -2.64 1.63 15.64
CA THR A 298 -1.48 2.22 16.27
C THR A 298 -0.50 2.59 15.18
N SER A 299 0.15 3.76 15.27
CA SER A 299 1.23 4.13 14.36
C SER A 299 2.32 4.90 15.07
N SER A 300 3.58 4.68 14.69
CA SER A 300 4.73 5.45 15.19
C SER A 300 4.82 6.85 14.60
N VAL A 301 4.15 7.12 13.49
CA VAL A 301 4.01 8.46 12.91
C VAL A 301 2.53 8.70 12.60
N PRO A 302 1.92 9.82 13.03
CA PRO A 302 0.52 10.10 12.76
C PRO A 302 0.19 10.02 11.25
N ALA A 303 -0.95 9.41 10.93
CA ALA A 303 -1.54 9.51 9.59
C ALA A 303 -2.33 10.83 9.48
N LYS A 304 -2.26 11.51 8.34
CA LYS A 304 -3.13 12.66 8.03
C LYS A 304 -4.41 12.24 7.33
N HIS A 305 -4.33 11.22 6.49
CA HIS A 305 -5.44 10.66 5.74
C HIS A 305 -5.32 9.14 5.72
N ILE A 306 -6.45 8.46 5.52
CA ILE A 306 -6.52 7.01 5.34
C ILE A 306 -7.37 6.76 4.09
N THR A 307 -6.77 6.16 3.07
CA THR A 307 -7.45 5.81 1.83
C THR A 307 -7.75 4.32 1.75
N PHE A 308 -8.96 4.01 1.33
CA PHE A 308 -9.49 2.68 1.08
C PHE A 308 -9.49 2.48 -0.44
N ARG A 309 -8.43 1.84 -0.93
CA ARG A 309 -8.21 1.60 -2.36
C ARG A 309 -8.73 0.20 -2.71
N ASN A 310 -9.75 0.15 -3.56
CA ASN A 310 -10.38 -1.09 -3.98
C ASN A 310 -9.77 -1.57 -5.30
N ILE A 311 -8.84 -2.53 -5.20
CA ILE A 311 -8.05 -3.03 -6.32
C ILE A 311 -8.75 -4.26 -6.89
N LEU A 312 -9.10 -4.22 -8.17
CA LEU A 312 -9.70 -5.35 -8.88
C LEU A 312 -8.63 -6.41 -9.15
N ASP A 313 -8.90 -7.68 -8.85
CA ASP A 313 -7.88 -8.75 -9.01
C ASP A 313 -7.39 -8.91 -10.46
N THR A 314 -8.25 -8.63 -11.46
CA THR A 314 -7.87 -8.65 -12.89
C THR A 314 -7.11 -7.39 -13.34
N ASP A 315 -6.90 -6.43 -12.44
CA ASP A 315 -6.11 -5.21 -12.61
C ASP A 315 -5.28 -4.98 -11.34
N ALA A 316 -4.36 -5.91 -11.07
CA ALA A 316 -3.55 -5.89 -9.84
C ALA A 316 -2.66 -4.64 -9.71
N ALA A 317 -2.30 -4.00 -10.84
CA ALA A 317 -1.63 -2.70 -10.84
C ALA A 317 -2.54 -1.58 -10.32
N GLY A 318 -3.85 -1.73 -10.50
CA GLY A 318 -4.92 -0.91 -9.93
C GLY A 318 -5.14 0.41 -10.66
N TYR A 319 -4.97 0.41 -11.98
CA TYR A 319 -5.35 1.52 -12.87
C TYR A 319 -6.82 1.90 -12.78
N GLN A 320 -7.67 0.94 -12.44
CA GLN A 320 -9.12 1.10 -12.28
C GLN A 320 -9.54 1.13 -10.81
N SER A 321 -8.59 1.18 -9.87
CA SER A 321 -8.90 1.13 -8.45
C SER A 321 -9.70 2.35 -8.02
N VAL A 322 -10.88 2.12 -7.46
CA VAL A 322 -11.74 3.18 -6.91
C VAL A 322 -11.32 3.42 -5.47
N THR A 323 -11.14 4.69 -5.11
CA THR A 323 -10.61 5.09 -3.81
C THR A 323 -11.62 5.89 -3.00
N PHE A 324 -11.61 5.69 -1.69
CA PHE A 324 -12.37 6.48 -0.73
C PHE A 324 -11.43 6.92 0.38
N THR A 325 -11.41 8.19 0.75
CA THR A 325 -10.46 8.70 1.74
C THR A 325 -11.20 9.31 2.91
N THR A 326 -10.74 9.02 4.12
CA THR A 326 -11.25 9.59 5.37
C THR A 326 -10.12 10.22 6.17
N LEU A 327 -10.47 11.09 7.11
CA LEU A 327 -9.55 11.59 8.12
C LEU A 327 -9.52 10.61 9.31
N PRO A 328 -8.36 10.40 9.94
CA PRO A 328 -8.32 9.77 11.25
C PRO A 328 -9.21 10.50 12.26
N SER A 329 -9.94 9.73 13.04
CA SER A 329 -10.76 10.20 14.14
C SER A 329 -10.02 10.05 15.48
N GLY A 330 -10.59 10.61 16.55
CA GLY A 330 -10.00 10.54 17.88
C GLY A 330 -9.64 9.10 18.30
N ASN A 331 -8.55 8.96 19.06
CA ASN A 331 -7.96 7.69 19.50
C ASN A 331 -7.48 6.78 18.36
N ASN A 332 -6.92 7.36 17.28
CA ASN A 332 -6.43 6.63 16.11
C ASN A 332 -7.49 5.65 15.58
N SER A 333 -8.68 6.17 15.31
CA SER A 333 -9.77 5.39 14.72
C SER A 333 -10.04 5.83 13.28
N PHE A 334 -10.69 4.97 12.50
CA PHE A 334 -11.15 5.29 11.16
C PHE A 334 -12.53 4.72 10.93
N SER A 335 -13.28 5.37 10.04
CA SER A 335 -14.54 4.87 9.50
C SER A 335 -14.72 5.41 8.10
N VAL A 336 -15.19 4.56 7.19
CA VAL A 336 -15.53 4.91 5.81
C VAL A 336 -16.80 4.17 5.40
N ARG A 337 -17.60 4.82 4.57
CA ARG A 337 -18.69 4.20 3.80
C ARG A 337 -18.33 4.29 2.33
N MET A 338 -18.39 3.16 1.63
CA MET A 338 -18.05 3.04 0.21
C MET A 338 -19.30 2.57 -0.54
N PRO A 339 -20.05 3.50 -1.15
CA PRO A 339 -21.24 3.16 -1.91
C PRO A 339 -20.93 2.19 -3.06
N VAL A 340 -21.71 1.12 -3.18
CA VAL A 340 -21.56 0.14 -4.27
C VAL A 340 -21.77 0.77 -5.65
N SER A 341 -22.54 1.87 -5.72
CA SER A 341 -22.76 2.65 -6.95
C SER A 341 -21.49 3.23 -7.55
N GLU A 342 -20.46 3.49 -6.74
CA GLU A 342 -19.19 4.11 -7.19
C GLU A 342 -18.24 3.12 -7.88
N PHE A 343 -18.51 1.81 -7.77
CA PHE A 343 -17.69 0.76 -8.38
C PHE A 343 -18.01 0.59 -9.87
N ASN A 344 -17.00 0.76 -10.73
CA ASN A 344 -17.14 0.63 -12.18
C ASN A 344 -17.35 -0.81 -12.66
N VAL A 345 -16.70 -1.76 -11.98
CA VAL A 345 -16.76 -3.18 -12.30
C VAL A 345 -17.37 -3.89 -11.09
N LYS A 346 -18.32 -4.77 -11.35
CA LYS A 346 -19.06 -5.54 -10.35
C LYS A 346 -19.24 -6.98 -10.87
N GLY A 347 -20.38 -7.64 -10.66
CA GLY A 347 -20.63 -9.01 -11.09
C GLY A 347 -20.01 -10.04 -10.15
N ASN A 348 -19.26 -10.99 -10.69
CA ASN A 348 -18.59 -12.07 -9.94
C ASN A 348 -17.08 -11.83 -9.86
N MET A 349 -16.69 -10.66 -9.35
CA MET A 349 -15.30 -10.18 -9.39
C MET A 349 -14.66 -10.16 -8.01
N LYS A 350 -13.38 -10.49 -7.95
CA LYS A 350 -12.59 -10.46 -6.71
C LYS A 350 -11.84 -9.13 -6.59
N TYR A 351 -11.68 -8.69 -5.35
CA TYR A 351 -11.04 -7.45 -5.01
C TYR A 351 -10.10 -7.60 -3.81
N THR A 352 -9.09 -6.74 -3.78
CA THR A 352 -8.32 -6.42 -2.59
C THR A 352 -8.67 -5.02 -2.12
N LEU A 353 -9.20 -4.90 -0.90
CA LEU A 353 -9.26 -3.63 -0.17
C LEU A 353 -7.90 -3.35 0.46
N GLN A 354 -7.23 -2.32 -0.02
CA GLN A 354 -6.01 -1.79 0.58
C GLN A 354 -6.36 -0.58 1.46
N ILE A 355 -6.12 -0.70 2.76
CA ILE A 355 -6.21 0.41 3.72
C ILE A 355 -4.83 1.08 3.78
N PHE A 356 -4.72 2.24 3.14
CA PHE A 356 -3.50 2.98 2.87
C PHE A 356 -3.40 4.21 3.78
N PHE A 357 -2.38 4.24 4.63
CA PHE A 357 -2.15 5.31 5.61
C PHE A 357 -1.14 6.31 5.06
N HIS A 358 -1.55 7.59 5.00
CA HIS A 358 -0.72 8.71 4.55
C HIS A 358 -0.07 9.40 5.74
N HIS A 359 1.19 9.06 6.07
CA HIS A 359 1.83 9.57 7.28
C HIS A 359 2.41 10.98 7.11
N GLU A 360 2.47 11.74 8.21
CA GLU A 360 2.94 13.13 8.22
C GLU A 360 4.37 13.34 7.71
N ASN A 361 5.21 12.31 7.75
CA ASN A 361 6.59 12.34 7.24
C ASN A 361 6.69 11.92 5.76
N GLY A 362 5.56 11.68 5.08
CA GLY A 362 5.51 11.28 3.67
C GLY A 362 5.71 9.79 3.41
N THR A 363 6.02 8.99 4.44
CA THR A 363 6.00 7.52 4.31
C THR A 363 4.55 7.06 4.22
N ASN A 364 4.29 6.02 3.41
CA ASN A 364 2.99 5.38 3.32
C ASN A 364 3.08 3.94 3.81
N THR A 365 2.06 3.47 4.53
CA THR A 365 1.94 2.05 4.95
C THR A 365 0.56 1.53 4.59
N TRP A 366 0.40 0.21 4.45
CA TRP A 366 -0.90 -0.35 4.09
C TRP A 366 -1.13 -1.76 4.62
N ASN A 367 -2.41 -2.13 4.69
CA ASN A 367 -2.89 -3.48 4.97
C ASN A 367 -3.87 -3.89 3.86
N ASN A 368 -3.82 -5.15 3.45
CA ASN A 368 -4.64 -5.69 2.37
C ASN A 368 -5.65 -6.70 2.91
N TYR A 369 -6.90 -6.59 2.47
CA TYR A 369 -7.98 -7.49 2.81
C TYR A 369 -8.70 -7.94 1.53
N ALA A 370 -8.82 -9.25 1.33
CA ALA A 370 -9.57 -9.77 0.19
C ALA A 370 -11.08 -9.66 0.43
N TYR A 371 -11.83 -9.34 -0.62
CA TYR A 371 -13.29 -9.44 -0.66
C TYR A 371 -13.74 -9.69 -2.11
N LYS A 372 -15.04 -9.80 -2.35
CA LYS A 372 -15.56 -10.05 -3.70
C LYS A 372 -16.93 -9.45 -3.93
N PHE A 373 -17.30 -9.28 -5.18
CA PHE A 373 -18.67 -9.15 -5.63
C PHE A 373 -19.19 -10.51 -6.10
N VAL A 374 -20.45 -10.81 -5.79
CA VAL A 374 -21.21 -11.94 -6.34
C VAL A 374 -22.57 -11.40 -6.80
N ASN A 375 -22.90 -11.58 -8.08
CA ASN A 375 -24.12 -11.03 -8.69
C ASN A 375 -24.33 -9.55 -8.34
N ASP A 376 -23.29 -8.73 -8.53
CA ASP A 376 -23.27 -7.29 -8.24
C ASP A 376 -23.40 -6.89 -6.75
N GLN A 377 -23.46 -7.86 -5.83
CA GLN A 377 -23.50 -7.60 -4.39
C GLN A 377 -22.11 -7.84 -3.76
N PRO A 378 -21.59 -6.89 -2.97
CA PRO A 378 -20.33 -7.11 -2.25
C PRO A 378 -20.53 -8.16 -1.15
N ILE A 379 -19.55 -9.04 -1.00
CA ILE A 379 -19.42 -10.00 0.08
C ILE A 379 -18.12 -9.68 0.80
N VAL A 380 -18.25 -9.24 2.05
CA VAL A 380 -17.15 -8.82 2.92
C VAL A 380 -17.13 -9.75 4.11
N ASP A 381 -16.10 -10.61 4.16
CA ASP A 381 -15.93 -11.65 5.18
C ASP A 381 -14.61 -11.52 5.96
N PHE A 382 -13.89 -10.42 5.80
CA PHE A 382 -12.72 -10.10 6.61
C PHE A 382 -13.07 -9.27 7.85
N GLY A 383 -12.09 -9.11 8.73
CA GLY A 383 -12.19 -8.30 9.93
C GLY A 383 -12.94 -8.94 11.09
N ASP A 384 -13.08 -8.17 12.15
CA ASP A 384 -13.81 -8.47 13.36
C ASP A 384 -15.32 -8.54 13.13
N ARG A 385 -16.02 -9.08 14.12
CA ARG A 385 -17.48 -9.20 14.16
C ARG A 385 -18.02 -8.51 15.41
N ASP A 386 -19.23 -7.96 15.30
CA ASP A 386 -19.96 -7.44 16.44
C ASP A 386 -20.31 -8.60 17.39
N LEU A 387 -19.66 -8.65 18.55
CA LEU A 387 -19.85 -9.73 19.51
C LEU A 387 -21.13 -9.51 20.33
N LEU A 388 -21.90 -10.58 20.53
CA LEU A 388 -23.05 -10.58 21.44
C LEU A 388 -22.60 -10.41 22.89
N THR A 389 -23.42 -9.74 23.70
CA THR A 389 -23.16 -9.59 25.14
C THR A 389 -23.21 -10.94 25.85
N ARG A 390 -22.26 -11.19 26.76
CA ARG A 390 -22.20 -12.43 27.56
C ARG A 390 -22.98 -12.36 28.87
N THR A 391 -23.93 -11.44 28.99
CA THR A 391 -24.71 -11.25 30.22
C THR A 391 -25.44 -12.53 30.59
N GLY A 392 -25.15 -13.07 31.78
CA GLY A 392 -25.78 -14.30 32.30
C GLY A 392 -25.20 -15.61 31.75
N TRP A 393 -24.10 -15.56 30.99
CA TRP A 393 -23.45 -16.78 30.52
C TRP A 393 -22.80 -17.55 31.66
N SER A 394 -22.79 -18.88 31.57
CA SER A 394 -22.18 -19.75 32.59
C SER A 394 -21.64 -21.04 31.99
N ILE A 395 -20.58 -21.57 32.60
CA ILE A 395 -20.09 -22.92 32.30
C ILE A 395 -21.05 -23.94 32.92
N VAL A 396 -21.56 -24.85 32.09
CA VAL A 396 -22.48 -25.93 32.53
C VAL A 396 -21.87 -27.33 32.37
N GLY A 397 -20.68 -27.44 31.78
CA GLY A 397 -19.93 -28.69 31.72
C GLY A 397 -18.53 -28.50 31.17
N VAL A 398 -17.60 -29.32 31.63
CA VAL A 398 -16.21 -29.36 31.14
C VAL A 398 -15.67 -30.79 31.28
N SER A 399 -14.80 -31.23 30.37
CA SER A 399 -14.17 -32.56 30.47
C SER A 399 -13.17 -32.64 31.64
N SER A 400 -12.32 -31.62 31.78
CA SER A 400 -11.41 -31.44 32.91
C SER A 400 -10.91 -30.00 32.93
N GLU A 401 -10.36 -29.60 34.07
CA GLU A 401 -9.67 -28.33 34.20
C GLU A 401 -8.47 -28.47 35.13
N GLN A 402 -7.50 -27.58 34.96
CA GLN A 402 -6.38 -27.47 35.86
C GLN A 402 -6.65 -26.38 36.92
N SER A 403 -6.19 -26.62 38.15
CA SER A 403 -6.17 -25.61 39.21
C SER A 403 -5.48 -24.32 38.73
N GLY A 404 -6.18 -23.18 38.83
CA GLY A 404 -5.74 -21.87 38.34
C GLY A 404 -6.13 -21.55 36.89
N TYR A 405 -6.61 -22.53 36.12
CA TYR A 405 -6.97 -22.42 34.71
C TYR A 405 -8.37 -22.96 34.43
N ALA A 406 -9.33 -22.52 35.25
CA ALA A 406 -10.71 -22.99 35.23
C ALA A 406 -11.42 -22.68 33.91
N ALA A 407 -12.46 -23.45 33.59
CA ALA A 407 -13.28 -23.24 32.40
C ALA A 407 -13.89 -21.83 32.33
N ALA A 408 -14.17 -21.21 33.48
CA ALA A 408 -14.72 -19.86 33.58
C ALA A 408 -13.81 -18.78 32.98
N ASN A 409 -12.50 -19.01 32.93
CA ASN A 409 -11.55 -18.10 32.30
C ASN A 409 -11.82 -17.91 30.80
N ALA A 410 -12.48 -18.87 30.14
CA ALA A 410 -12.87 -18.73 28.74
C ALA A 410 -13.98 -17.69 28.50
N LEU A 411 -14.57 -17.13 29.57
CA LEU A 411 -15.70 -16.20 29.54
C LEU A 411 -15.44 -14.88 30.31
N ASP A 412 -14.19 -14.61 30.72
CA ASP A 412 -13.89 -13.54 31.68
C ASP A 412 -13.53 -12.20 31.03
N GLY A 413 -13.31 -12.17 29.72
CA GLY A 413 -13.01 -10.95 28.96
C GLY A 413 -11.53 -10.61 28.91
N ASN A 414 -10.67 -11.48 29.43
CA ASN A 414 -9.24 -11.28 29.52
C ASN A 414 -8.48 -12.36 28.72
N LYS A 415 -7.98 -11.98 27.54
CA LYS A 415 -7.21 -12.89 26.67
C LYS A 415 -5.90 -13.44 27.27
N ASN A 416 -5.48 -12.92 28.43
CA ASN A 416 -4.31 -13.41 29.15
C ASN A 416 -4.63 -14.48 30.19
N SER A 417 -5.90 -14.66 30.57
CA SER A 417 -6.40 -15.85 31.25
C SER A 417 -6.96 -16.84 30.23
N TYR A 418 -6.97 -18.11 30.60
CA TYR A 418 -7.49 -19.17 29.74
C TYR A 418 -7.91 -20.38 30.54
N TRP A 419 -8.84 -21.15 29.97
CA TRP A 419 -9.11 -22.52 30.39
C TRP A 419 -7.98 -23.43 29.91
N HIS A 420 -7.57 -24.37 30.76
CA HIS A 420 -6.69 -25.46 30.40
C HIS A 420 -7.23 -26.77 30.98
N THR A 421 -7.27 -27.83 30.16
CA THR A 421 -7.59 -29.19 30.66
C THR A 421 -6.55 -29.64 31.70
N SER A 422 -6.88 -30.61 32.55
CA SER A 422 -5.93 -31.02 33.60
C SER A 422 -4.64 -31.56 32.99
N TRP A 423 -3.49 -30.98 33.36
CA TRP A 423 -2.19 -31.58 33.10
C TRP A 423 -1.72 -32.48 34.25
N SER A 424 -2.31 -32.30 35.43
CA SER A 424 -2.02 -33.13 36.61
C SER A 424 -2.65 -34.53 36.47
N ASN A 425 -3.83 -34.62 35.83
CA ASN A 425 -4.54 -35.86 35.53
C ASN A 425 -4.90 -35.89 34.03
N ALA A 426 -3.88 -35.87 33.19
CA ALA A 426 -4.05 -35.78 31.74
C ALA A 426 -4.80 -36.99 31.16
N THR A 427 -5.86 -36.72 30.39
CA THR A 427 -6.58 -37.75 29.62
C THR A 427 -6.45 -37.47 28.13
N PRO A 428 -6.46 -38.51 27.26
CA PRO A 428 -6.53 -38.31 25.82
C PRO A 428 -7.77 -37.51 25.39
N HIS A 429 -7.69 -36.88 24.21
CA HIS A 429 -8.85 -36.31 23.54
C HIS A 429 -9.97 -37.36 23.35
N PRO A 430 -11.25 -36.95 23.26
CA PRO A 430 -11.74 -35.57 23.15
C PRO A 430 -11.87 -34.82 24.47
N HIS A 431 -11.72 -33.49 24.41
CA HIS A 431 -11.95 -32.56 25.52
C HIS A 431 -13.09 -31.60 25.18
N PHE A 432 -13.89 -31.17 26.17
CA PHE A 432 -15.00 -30.26 25.89
C PHE A 432 -15.20 -29.18 26.96
N ILE A 433 -15.81 -28.08 26.53
CA ILE A 433 -16.42 -27.04 27.37
C ILE A 433 -17.84 -26.78 26.87
N ALA A 434 -18.81 -26.69 27.78
CA ALA A 434 -20.22 -26.44 27.49
C ALA A 434 -20.68 -25.19 28.25
N VAL A 435 -21.35 -24.30 27.52
CA VAL A 435 -21.74 -22.96 27.99
C VAL A 435 -23.24 -22.78 27.79
N LYS A 436 -23.90 -22.18 28.78
CA LYS A 436 -25.26 -21.67 28.70
C LYS A 436 -25.22 -20.15 28.46
N THR A 437 -25.96 -19.64 27.49
CA THR A 437 -25.92 -18.23 27.02
C THR A 437 -26.83 -17.27 27.82
N GLY A 438 -27.42 -17.73 28.92
CA GLY A 438 -28.31 -16.93 29.78
C GLY A 438 -29.69 -17.56 29.99
N ALA A 439 -30.65 -16.74 30.43
CA ALA A 439 -32.01 -17.19 30.73
C ALA A 439 -32.83 -17.54 29.48
N ASN A 440 -32.55 -16.88 28.35
CA ASN A 440 -33.26 -17.06 27.08
C ASN A 440 -32.30 -17.58 26.00
N ALA A 441 -32.86 -18.21 24.97
CA ALA A 441 -32.10 -18.56 23.76
C ALA A 441 -31.63 -17.29 23.02
N VAL A 442 -30.49 -17.39 22.35
CA VAL A 442 -29.88 -16.33 21.55
C VAL A 442 -29.76 -16.79 20.10
N THR A 443 -29.81 -15.85 19.15
CA THR A 443 -29.53 -16.11 17.73
C THR A 443 -28.14 -15.61 17.40
N ALA A 444 -27.29 -16.48 16.86
CA ALA A 444 -25.92 -16.16 16.47
C ALA A 444 -25.59 -16.72 15.08
N ALA A 445 -24.76 -16.01 14.33
CA ALA A 445 -24.19 -16.44 13.06
C ALA A 445 -22.97 -17.37 13.25
N GLY A 446 -22.29 -17.31 14.40
CA GLY A 446 -21.15 -18.18 14.69
C GLY A 446 -20.51 -17.96 16.05
N LEU A 447 -19.35 -18.58 16.26
CA LEU A 447 -18.52 -18.40 17.46
C LEU A 447 -17.22 -17.65 17.13
N ALA A 448 -16.86 -16.68 17.96
CA ALA A 448 -15.53 -16.07 17.95
C ALA A 448 -14.71 -16.65 19.10
N ILE A 449 -13.54 -17.21 18.78
CA ILE A 449 -12.70 -17.93 19.74
C ILE A 449 -11.29 -17.34 19.73
N ASP A 450 -10.75 -17.02 20.90
CA ASP A 450 -9.33 -16.67 21.10
C ASP A 450 -8.57 -17.87 21.66
N THR A 451 -7.42 -18.18 21.05
CA THR A 451 -6.47 -19.16 21.60
C THR A 451 -5.59 -18.52 22.67
N ARG A 452 -4.98 -19.34 23.56
CA ARG A 452 -4.05 -18.81 24.57
C ARG A 452 -2.87 -18.10 23.91
N LEU A 453 -2.46 -16.96 24.49
CA LEU A 453 -1.45 -16.07 23.93
C LEU A 453 -0.06 -16.19 24.57
N ASP A 454 0.12 -17.05 25.58
CA ASP A 454 1.42 -17.22 26.21
C ASP A 454 2.46 -17.87 25.27
N ASN A 455 3.74 -17.61 25.54
CA ASN A 455 4.86 -18.10 24.73
C ASN A 455 5.39 -19.46 25.21
N THR A 456 4.54 -20.27 25.85
CA THR A 456 4.94 -21.55 26.47
C THR A 456 4.88 -22.75 25.52
N GLY A 457 4.59 -22.52 24.24
CA GLY A 457 4.47 -23.54 23.19
C GLY A 457 3.03 -23.67 22.66
N ASN A 458 2.82 -24.59 21.71
CA ASN A 458 1.51 -24.82 21.08
C ASN A 458 0.76 -26.04 21.63
N GLY A 459 1.37 -26.80 22.54
CA GLY A 459 0.74 -27.92 23.23
C GLY A 459 -0.57 -27.50 23.90
N GLY A 460 -1.66 -28.13 23.49
CA GLY A 460 -3.02 -27.84 23.97
C GLY A 460 -3.76 -26.74 23.22
N LYS A 461 -3.16 -26.07 22.23
CA LYS A 461 -3.92 -25.22 21.31
C LYS A 461 -4.74 -26.12 20.39
N ILE A 462 -6.06 -26.03 20.53
CA ILE A 462 -7.01 -26.87 19.81
C ILE A 462 -6.75 -26.75 18.31
N LYS A 463 -6.64 -27.88 17.62
CA LYS A 463 -6.54 -27.93 16.16
C LYS A 463 -7.90 -28.32 15.58
N ASP A 464 -8.25 -29.61 15.57
CA ASP A 464 -9.51 -30.08 15.02
C ASP A 464 -10.60 -30.13 16.09
N PHE A 465 -11.79 -29.60 15.78
CA PHE A 465 -12.87 -29.46 16.75
C PHE A 465 -14.26 -29.47 16.10
N LYS A 466 -15.29 -29.61 16.95
CA LYS A 466 -16.68 -29.36 16.59
C LYS A 466 -17.35 -28.39 17.55
N ILE A 467 -18.39 -27.72 17.04
CA ILE A 467 -19.34 -26.93 17.81
C ILE A 467 -20.69 -27.63 17.74
N GLU A 468 -21.29 -27.86 18.91
CA GLU A 468 -22.65 -28.37 19.05
C GLU A 468 -23.52 -27.33 19.77
N ILE A 469 -24.80 -27.26 19.41
CA ILE A 469 -25.78 -26.35 20.01
C ILE A 469 -26.95 -27.14 20.60
N SER A 470 -27.63 -26.57 21.60
CA SER A 470 -28.78 -27.18 22.26
C SER A 470 -29.73 -26.12 22.83
N ASN A 471 -31.00 -26.48 23.00
CA ASN A 471 -32.02 -25.67 23.69
C ASN A 471 -32.29 -26.14 25.12
N ASP A 472 -31.90 -27.37 25.48
CA ASP A 472 -32.20 -27.97 26.79
C ASP A 472 -30.95 -28.41 27.55
N GLY A 473 -29.77 -28.37 26.93
CA GLY A 473 -28.50 -28.82 27.50
C GLY A 473 -28.32 -30.34 27.51
N ALA A 474 -29.32 -31.10 27.05
CA ALA A 474 -29.31 -32.57 27.02
C ALA A 474 -29.19 -33.10 25.58
N ASN A 475 -29.96 -32.53 24.65
CA ASN A 475 -30.00 -32.91 23.25
C ASN A 475 -29.14 -31.95 22.42
N TRP A 476 -28.06 -32.47 21.84
CA TRP A 476 -27.05 -31.67 21.14
C TRP A 476 -27.10 -31.94 19.64
N THR A 477 -27.07 -30.87 18.85
CA THR A 477 -26.97 -30.94 17.39
C THR A 477 -25.67 -30.29 16.94
N GLN A 478 -24.95 -30.93 16.02
CA GLN A 478 -23.74 -30.37 15.44
C GLN A 478 -24.06 -29.14 14.60
N ALA A 479 -23.40 -28.02 14.88
CA ALA A 479 -23.54 -26.76 14.14
C ALA A 479 -22.33 -26.47 13.25
N TYR A 480 -21.14 -26.94 13.64
CA TYR A 480 -19.89 -26.68 12.91
C TYR A 480 -18.83 -27.75 13.19
N THR A 481 -17.95 -27.99 12.23
CA THR A 481 -16.69 -28.72 12.39
C THR A 481 -15.60 -27.96 11.67
N GLY A 482 -14.41 -27.87 12.24
CA GLY A 482 -13.29 -27.22 11.56
C GLY A 482 -11.97 -27.38 12.27
N THR A 483 -11.00 -26.63 11.77
CA THR A 483 -9.63 -26.59 12.28
C THR A 483 -9.31 -25.16 12.66
N MET A 484 -8.90 -24.91 13.91
CA MET A 484 -8.43 -23.60 14.34
C MET A 484 -6.98 -23.39 13.88
N VAL A 485 -6.58 -22.18 13.51
CA VAL A 485 -5.18 -21.77 13.43
C VAL A 485 -4.59 -21.55 14.83
N ILE A 486 -3.26 -21.52 14.93
CA ILE A 486 -2.55 -21.53 16.22
C ILE A 486 -2.83 -20.27 17.07
N ASN A 487 -2.83 -19.08 16.47
CA ASN A 487 -2.83 -17.81 17.22
C ASN A 487 -3.94 -16.87 16.75
N GLY A 488 -4.41 -16.05 17.70
CA GLY A 488 -5.34 -14.94 17.43
C GLY A 488 -6.81 -15.35 17.51
N ARG A 489 -7.67 -14.33 17.43
CA ARG A 489 -9.12 -14.51 17.36
C ARG A 489 -9.52 -15.10 16.01
N GLN A 490 -10.43 -16.05 16.04
CA GLN A 490 -10.94 -16.73 14.85
C GLN A 490 -12.47 -16.77 14.89
N TYR A 491 -13.07 -16.71 13.71
CA TYR A 491 -14.52 -16.67 13.53
C TYR A 491 -14.99 -17.94 12.83
N PHE A 492 -15.87 -18.70 13.48
CA PHE A 492 -16.41 -19.96 12.99
C PHE A 492 -17.90 -19.78 12.69
N THR A 493 -18.19 -19.37 11.45
CA THR A 493 -19.55 -19.07 10.97
C THR A 493 -20.32 -20.35 10.66
N PHE A 494 -21.56 -20.42 11.10
CA PHE A 494 -22.51 -21.47 10.74
C PHE A 494 -22.99 -21.35 9.28
N ASP A 495 -23.67 -22.39 8.79
CA ASP A 495 -24.34 -22.40 7.49
C ASP A 495 -25.47 -21.35 7.40
N SER A 496 -26.10 -21.03 8.53
CA SER A 496 -27.12 -20.00 8.70
C SER A 496 -27.19 -19.60 10.18
N PRO A 497 -27.68 -18.39 10.52
CA PRO A 497 -27.90 -18.01 11.91
C PRO A 497 -28.74 -19.06 12.65
N LYS A 498 -28.29 -19.48 13.84
CA LYS A 498 -28.95 -20.50 14.66
C LYS A 498 -29.42 -19.90 15.98
N THR A 499 -30.60 -20.32 16.45
CA THR A 499 -31.13 -19.98 17.77
C THR A 499 -30.91 -21.14 18.75
N PHE A 500 -30.23 -20.86 19.87
CA PHE A 500 -29.90 -21.87 20.89
C PHE A 500 -29.68 -21.22 22.26
N GLN A 501 -29.76 -22.02 23.33
CA GLN A 501 -29.47 -21.57 24.71
C GLN A 501 -28.15 -22.15 25.24
N TYR A 502 -27.64 -23.20 24.62
CA TYR A 502 -26.41 -23.87 25.01
C TYR A 502 -25.54 -24.10 23.78
N PHE A 503 -24.23 -23.99 23.96
CA PHE A 503 -23.26 -24.45 22.97
C PHE A 503 -22.14 -25.25 23.66
N LYS A 504 -21.49 -26.12 22.89
CA LYS A 504 -20.39 -26.97 23.36
C LYS A 504 -19.31 -27.02 22.31
N ILE A 505 -18.07 -26.78 22.73
CA ILE A 505 -16.88 -26.92 21.89
C ILE A 505 -16.19 -28.22 22.30
N THR A 506 -15.96 -29.11 21.34
CA THR A 506 -15.24 -30.37 21.58
C THR A 506 -13.98 -30.42 20.74
N SER A 507 -12.82 -30.51 21.38
CA SER A 507 -11.49 -30.63 20.78
C SER A 507 -11.11 -32.10 20.57
N PHE A 508 -10.63 -32.43 19.36
CA PHE A 508 -10.21 -33.78 18.99
C PHE A 508 -8.69 -33.98 18.99
N ASN A 509 -7.91 -32.91 18.81
CA ASN A 509 -6.45 -32.92 18.90
C ASN A 509 -5.90 -31.49 19.09
N ASP A 510 -4.59 -31.39 19.30
CA ASP A 510 -3.81 -30.15 19.29
C ASP A 510 -2.69 -30.19 18.24
N TYR A 511 -1.96 -29.08 18.13
CA TYR A 511 -0.89 -28.91 17.13
C TYR A 511 0.41 -29.67 17.42
N GLU A 512 0.65 -30.11 18.65
CA GLU A 512 1.88 -30.81 19.05
C GLU A 512 1.66 -32.28 19.44
N GLY A 513 0.45 -32.81 19.22
CA GLY A 513 0.11 -34.20 19.57
C GLY A 513 0.14 -34.47 21.08
N LYS A 514 -0.12 -33.43 21.88
CA LYS A 514 -0.36 -33.52 23.32
C LYS A 514 -1.79 -34.00 23.58
N THR A 515 -2.10 -34.19 24.85
CA THR A 515 -3.42 -34.65 25.31
C THR A 515 -4.20 -33.51 25.96
N PHE A 516 -3.95 -32.27 25.56
CA PHE A 516 -4.45 -31.07 26.25
C PHE A 516 -5.37 -30.25 25.35
N ALA A 517 -6.22 -29.43 25.95
CA ALA A 517 -6.98 -28.40 25.25
C ALA A 517 -7.00 -27.11 26.06
N THR A 518 -6.97 -25.98 25.35
CA THR A 518 -6.96 -24.63 25.93
C THR A 518 -7.83 -23.68 25.12
N LEU A 519 -8.49 -22.75 25.81
CA LEU A 519 -9.26 -21.65 25.21
C LEU A 519 -9.12 -20.40 26.07
N ALA A 520 -8.76 -19.27 25.45
CA ALA A 520 -8.63 -18.00 26.16
C ALA A 520 -9.97 -17.29 26.27
N GLU A 521 -10.70 -17.13 25.16
CA GLU A 521 -12.01 -16.49 25.17
C GLU A 521 -12.95 -17.17 24.17
N VAL A 522 -14.23 -17.25 24.52
CA VAL A 522 -15.31 -17.68 23.63
C VAL A 522 -16.43 -16.65 23.64
N ASN A 523 -16.89 -16.30 22.44
CA ASN A 523 -17.93 -15.32 22.18
C ASN A 523 -18.85 -15.80 21.04
N LEU A 524 -20.00 -15.15 20.90
CA LEU A 524 -20.93 -15.32 19.79
C LEU A 524 -21.00 -14.02 18.99
N TYR A 525 -21.30 -14.09 17.69
CA TYR A 525 -21.56 -12.95 16.82
C TYR A 525 -22.69 -13.25 15.83
#